data_AF-A0A1J4W2R5-F1
#
_entry.id   AF-A0A1J4W2R5-F1
#
_cell.length_a   1.000
_cell.length_b   1.000
_cell.length_c   1.000
_cell.angle_alpha   90.00
_cell.angle_beta   90.00
_cell.angle_gamma   90.00
#
_symmetry.space_group_name_H-M   'P 1'
#
loop_
_entity.id
_entity.type
_entity.pdbx_description
1 polymer ?
#
loop_
_entity_poly.entity_id
_entity_poly.type
_entity_poly.pdbx_seq_one_letter_code
_entity_poly.pdbx_strand_id
1 'polypeptide(L)'
;MRIDKKTGLVEKALGKLPDKTARRIAFKTPLGRVIDDSRKVYVDGRKLDVPVFSNIKVPADYCARYVRLAAEQMFDKNYEVANAWGLGDVNRVVSQFEDSSMWQMADKGILQPGMVVGLEFPGSDYADRGRYSHVGLMIGVGSYGPLVAHKFHEQTRVDSPGEIEGLGLNPVEIIDSKN
;
A
#
# COMPACT_ATOMS: atom_id res chain seq x y z
N MET A 1 -15.20 -42.74 17.69
CA MET A 1 -16.14 -41.61 17.78
C MET A 1 -16.95 -41.77 19.05
N ARG A 2 -16.71 -40.95 20.09
CA ARG A 2 -17.47 -41.01 21.35
C ARG A 2 -18.22 -39.69 21.50
N ILE A 3 -19.54 -39.78 21.64
CA ILE A 3 -20.45 -38.65 21.86
C ILE A 3 -20.76 -38.64 23.36
N ASP A 4 -20.49 -37.51 24.03
CA ASP A 4 -20.97 -37.28 25.39
C ASP A 4 -22.49 -37.09 25.36
N LYS A 5 -23.23 -37.96 26.06
CA LYS A 5 -24.69 -38.00 26.06
C LYS A 5 -25.35 -36.94 26.97
N LYS A 6 -24.61 -35.99 27.56
CA LYS A 6 -25.19 -34.96 28.44
C LYS A 6 -25.22 -33.54 27.87
N THR A 7 -24.45 -33.21 26.83
CA THR A 7 -24.31 -31.80 26.40
C THR A 7 -24.52 -31.54 24.90
N GLY A 8 -24.62 -32.57 24.05
CA GLY A 8 -24.96 -32.40 22.62
C GLY A 8 -23.95 -31.58 21.80
N LEU A 9 -22.80 -31.22 22.35
CA LEU A 9 -21.78 -30.39 21.71
C LEU A 9 -20.60 -31.23 21.26
N VAL A 10 -20.22 -31.07 19.99
CA VAL A 10 -19.06 -31.73 19.39
C VAL A 10 -17.80 -30.97 19.80
N GLU A 11 -17.01 -31.53 20.71
CA GLU A 11 -15.65 -31.05 20.96
C GLU A 11 -14.78 -31.33 19.73
N LYS A 12 -14.45 -30.28 18.97
CA LYS A 12 -13.27 -30.31 18.09
C LYS A 12 -12.08 -29.78 18.88
N ALA A 13 -11.26 -30.70 19.37
CA ALA A 13 -9.91 -30.44 19.79
C ALA A 13 -9.10 -29.89 18.60
N LEU A 14 -8.66 -28.64 18.69
CA LEU A 14 -7.55 -28.11 17.90
C LEU A 14 -6.63 -27.34 18.82
N GLY A 15 -5.35 -27.73 18.76
CA GLY A 15 -4.34 -27.49 19.77
C GLY A 15 -3.98 -26.04 20.02
N LYS A 16 -3.34 -25.85 21.17
CA LYS A 16 -2.65 -24.63 21.61
C LYS A 16 -1.86 -23.99 20.44
N LEU A 17 -2.17 -22.74 20.14
CA LEU A 17 -1.40 -21.88 19.23
C LEU A 17 0.01 -21.67 19.80
N PRO A 18 1.10 -21.92 19.03
CA PRO A 18 2.40 -21.41 19.39
C PRO A 18 2.51 -19.92 19.05
N ASP A 19 3.06 -19.20 20.02
CA ASP A 19 3.47 -17.80 20.01
C ASP A 19 4.51 -17.47 18.91
N LYS A 20 4.46 -16.23 18.40
CA LYS A 20 5.47 -15.47 17.62
C LYS A 20 6.33 -16.20 16.57
N THR A 21 6.14 -15.87 15.29
CA THR A 21 7.23 -15.27 14.48
C THR A 21 6.72 -14.72 13.13
N ALA A 22 6.94 -13.43 12.87
CA ALA A 22 7.03 -12.89 11.52
C ALA A 22 8.21 -13.59 10.82
N ARG A 23 7.97 -14.25 9.68
CA ARG A 23 9.06 -14.82 8.88
C ARG A 23 9.81 -13.69 8.18
N ARG A 24 10.99 -13.34 8.71
CA ARG A 24 11.97 -12.46 8.05
C ARG A 24 12.60 -13.21 6.87
N ILE A 25 12.39 -12.72 5.66
CA ILE A 25 13.16 -13.15 4.49
C ILE A 25 14.42 -12.26 4.46
N ALA A 26 15.52 -12.76 5.04
CA ALA A 26 16.78 -12.03 5.07
C ALA A 26 17.69 -12.51 3.91
N PHE A 27 17.87 -11.67 2.89
CA PHE A 27 18.94 -11.85 1.92
C PHE A 27 20.24 -11.27 2.51
N LYS A 28 21.31 -12.08 2.60
CA LYS A 28 22.64 -11.61 2.99
C LYS A 28 23.33 -10.99 1.77
N THR A 29 23.51 -9.67 1.78
CA THR A 29 24.50 -9.00 0.94
C THR A 29 25.71 -8.57 1.80
N PRO A 30 26.87 -8.26 1.20
CA PRO A 30 28.10 -7.91 1.92
C PRO A 30 28.04 -6.61 2.75
N LEU A 31 26.91 -5.88 2.70
CA LEU A 31 26.70 -4.57 3.34
C LEU A 31 25.53 -4.65 4.32
N GLY A 32 25.72 -5.35 5.44
CA GLY A 32 24.75 -5.35 6.54
C GLY A 32 23.40 -5.99 6.21
N ARG A 33 22.62 -6.29 7.25
CA ARG A 33 21.35 -7.02 7.13
C ARG A 33 20.26 -6.06 6.65
N VAL A 34 19.95 -6.03 5.35
CA VAL A 34 18.74 -5.38 4.84
C VAL A 34 17.56 -6.28 5.24
N ILE A 35 16.79 -5.87 6.24
CA ILE A 35 15.56 -6.56 6.63
C ILE A 35 14.42 -5.85 5.92
N ASP A 36 13.89 -6.49 4.87
CA ASP A 36 12.57 -6.17 4.35
C ASP A 36 11.55 -6.95 5.19
N ASP A 37 10.54 -6.25 5.72
CA ASP A 37 9.41 -6.81 6.48
C ASP A 37 8.12 -6.71 5.65
N SER A 38 7.01 -7.22 6.15
CA SER A 38 5.70 -7.05 5.53
C SER A 38 4.64 -6.71 6.57
N ARG A 39 3.78 -5.73 6.26
CA ARG A 39 2.57 -5.44 7.02
C ARG A 39 1.44 -6.31 6.48
N LYS A 40 0.75 -7.01 7.38
CA LYS A 40 -0.42 -7.82 7.03
C LYS A 40 -1.66 -6.93 7.05
N VAL A 41 -2.39 -6.89 5.95
CA VAL A 41 -3.68 -6.19 5.83
C VAL A 41 -4.74 -7.12 5.24
N TYR A 42 -6.01 -6.84 5.52
CA TYR A 42 -7.12 -7.61 4.95
C TYR A 42 -7.79 -6.78 3.85
N VAL A 43 -7.86 -7.35 2.65
CA VAL A 43 -8.43 -6.76 1.43
C VAL A 43 -9.42 -7.77 0.87
N ASP A 44 -10.69 -7.40 0.75
CA ASP A 44 -11.76 -8.30 0.27
C ASP A 44 -11.75 -9.70 0.92
N GLY A 45 -11.55 -9.77 2.24
CA GLY A 45 -11.48 -11.02 3.00
C GLY A 45 -10.19 -11.84 2.79
N ARG A 46 -9.25 -11.35 1.99
CA ARG A 46 -7.94 -11.97 1.76
C ARG A 46 -6.87 -11.26 2.57
N LYS A 47 -5.91 -12.02 3.07
CA LYS A 47 -4.73 -11.47 3.75
C LYS A 47 -3.70 -11.09 2.69
N LEU A 48 -3.31 -9.82 2.67
CA LEU A 48 -2.31 -9.26 1.77
C LEU A 48 -1.06 -8.86 2.55
N ASP A 49 0.10 -9.13 1.94
CA ASP A 49 1.41 -8.84 2.47
C ASP A 49 1.96 -7.57 1.81
N VAL A 50 1.84 -6.44 2.50
CA VAL A 50 2.33 -5.13 2.01
C VAL A 50 3.80 -5.00 2.39
N PRO A 51 4.72 -4.79 1.43
CA PRO A 51 6.14 -4.71 1.72
C PRO A 51 6.46 -3.47 2.56
N VAL A 52 7.36 -3.67 3.52
CA VAL A 52 7.96 -2.63 4.36
C VAL A 52 9.47 -2.71 4.15
N PHE A 53 10.00 -1.77 3.38
CA PHE A 53 11.42 -1.73 3.07
C PHE A 53 12.21 -1.03 4.18
N SER A 54 13.43 -1.49 4.42
CA SER A 54 14.35 -0.79 5.32
C SER A 54 14.65 0.64 4.86
N ASN A 55 15.02 1.53 5.79
CA ASN A 55 15.39 2.92 5.47
C ASN A 55 16.64 3.03 4.57
N ILE A 56 17.47 1.98 4.49
CA ILE A 56 18.58 1.91 3.52
C ILE A 56 18.04 1.73 2.10
N LYS A 57 17.03 0.87 1.93
CA LYS A 57 16.44 0.55 0.63
C LYS A 57 15.45 1.61 0.19
N VAL A 58 14.67 2.17 1.11
CA VAL A 58 13.71 3.26 0.89
C VAL A 58 13.81 4.25 2.04
N PRO A 59 14.59 5.33 1.90
CA PRO A 59 14.73 6.34 2.94
C PRO A 59 13.40 7.03 3.29
N ALA A 60 13.40 7.78 4.39
CA ALA A 60 12.28 8.63 4.77
C ALA A 60 11.93 9.62 3.65
N ASP A 61 10.64 9.87 3.43
CA ASP A 61 10.12 10.78 2.40
C ASP A 61 10.36 10.37 0.94
N TYR A 62 10.85 9.14 0.68
CA TYR A 62 10.99 8.58 -0.68
C TYR A 62 9.75 7.76 -1.10
N CYS A 63 8.57 8.38 -1.06
CA CYS A 63 7.29 7.74 -1.42
C CYS A 63 7.26 7.18 -2.85
N ALA A 64 7.81 7.91 -3.84
CA ALA A 64 7.90 7.44 -5.23
C ALA A 64 8.76 6.16 -5.37
N ARG A 65 9.85 6.07 -4.62
CA ARG A 65 10.69 4.86 -4.58
C ARG A 65 9.96 3.70 -3.93
N TYR A 66 9.23 3.97 -2.85
CA TYR A 66 8.39 2.97 -2.18
C TYR A 66 7.37 2.36 -3.15
N VAL A 67 6.54 3.20 -3.77
CA VAL A 67 5.43 2.71 -4.62
C VAL A 67 5.95 1.94 -5.82
N ARG A 68 7.07 2.35 -6.44
CA ARG A 68 7.68 1.62 -7.56
C ARG A 68 8.09 0.20 -7.15
N LEU A 69 8.85 0.06 -6.06
CA LEU A 69 9.32 -1.24 -5.59
C LEU A 69 8.16 -2.12 -5.09
N ALA A 70 7.16 -1.52 -4.44
CA ALA A 70 5.98 -2.24 -3.97
C ALA A 70 5.09 -2.70 -5.14
N ALA A 71 4.92 -1.88 -6.18
CA ALA A 71 4.14 -2.20 -7.36
C ALA A 71 4.75 -3.36 -8.15
N GLU A 72 6.07 -3.36 -8.32
CA GLU A 72 6.82 -4.45 -8.93
C GLU A 72 6.63 -5.76 -8.12
N GLN A 73 6.86 -5.70 -6.81
CA GLN A 73 6.78 -6.88 -5.95
C GLN A 73 5.37 -7.46 -5.81
N MET A 74 4.33 -6.63 -5.79
CA MET A 74 2.95 -7.06 -5.50
C MET A 74 2.11 -7.30 -6.76
N PHE A 75 2.39 -6.57 -7.84
CA PHE A 75 1.52 -6.51 -9.02
C PHE A 75 2.28 -6.67 -10.34
N ASP A 76 3.58 -6.95 -10.31
CA ASP A 76 4.45 -7.05 -11.50
C ASP A 76 4.40 -5.78 -12.39
N LYS A 77 4.17 -4.61 -11.75
CA LYS A 77 4.07 -3.33 -12.45
C LYS A 77 5.36 -2.54 -12.35
N ASN A 78 5.90 -2.19 -13.51
CA ASN A 78 7.16 -1.48 -13.64
C ASN A 78 6.91 0.01 -13.92
N TYR A 79 6.97 0.82 -12.86
CA TYR A 79 6.91 2.28 -12.98
C TYR A 79 8.28 2.87 -13.28
N GLU A 80 8.31 3.86 -14.17
CA GLU A 80 9.52 4.63 -14.45
C GLU A 80 10.01 5.38 -13.22
N VAL A 81 11.33 5.60 -13.14
CA VAL A 81 11.96 6.27 -11.99
C VAL A 81 11.72 7.79 -12.10
N ALA A 82 11.01 8.35 -11.13
CA ALA A 82 10.85 9.79 -10.94
C ALA A 82 10.61 10.13 -9.46
N ASN A 83 10.67 11.42 -9.13
CA ASN A 83 10.11 11.94 -7.88
C ASN A 83 8.58 11.88 -7.94
N ALA A 84 7.92 12.04 -6.79
CA ALA A 84 6.45 12.02 -6.70
C ALA A 84 5.83 12.95 -7.74
N TRP A 85 6.15 14.24 -7.68
CA TRP A 85 5.59 15.30 -8.55
C TRP A 85 5.84 15.16 -10.05
N GLY A 86 6.72 14.24 -10.48
CA GLY A 86 7.00 13.98 -11.89
C GLY A 86 6.60 12.58 -12.35
N LEU A 87 5.99 11.76 -11.47
CA LEU A 87 5.68 10.36 -11.78
C LEU A 87 4.64 10.24 -12.91
N GLY A 88 3.65 11.13 -12.95
CA GLY A 88 2.63 11.20 -14.00
C GLY A 88 3.19 11.57 -15.36
N ASP A 89 4.25 12.39 -15.41
CA ASP A 89 4.88 12.83 -16.67
C ASP A 89 5.62 11.70 -17.39
N VAL A 90 6.22 10.80 -16.61
CA VAL A 90 7.02 9.68 -17.15
C VAL A 90 6.23 8.39 -17.27
N ASN A 91 5.07 8.27 -16.62
CA ASN A 91 4.16 7.12 -16.71
C ASN A 91 2.85 7.49 -17.44
N ARG A 92 1.80 6.67 -17.33
CA ARG A 92 0.50 6.94 -17.96
C ARG A 92 -0.46 7.49 -16.93
N VAL A 93 -0.87 8.75 -17.09
CA VAL A 93 -2.02 9.30 -16.34
C VAL A 93 -3.30 8.68 -16.89
N VAL A 94 -4.05 8.01 -16.02
CA VAL A 94 -5.33 7.34 -16.35
C VAL A 94 -6.50 8.30 -16.16
N SER A 95 -6.50 9.06 -15.06
CA SER A 95 -7.60 9.98 -14.73
C SER A 95 -7.17 11.02 -13.69
N GLN A 96 -7.96 12.10 -13.57
CA GLN A 96 -7.85 13.11 -12.52
C GLN A 96 -9.00 12.94 -11.52
N PHE A 97 -8.81 13.33 -10.27
CA PHE A 97 -9.82 13.19 -9.22
C PHE A 97 -10.85 14.33 -9.16
N GLU A 98 -10.73 15.39 -9.98
CA GLU A 98 -11.63 16.57 -10.10
C GLU A 98 -12.75 16.65 -9.03
N ASP A 99 -13.91 16.04 -9.28
CA ASP A 99 -15.05 15.96 -8.35
C ASP A 99 -15.38 14.53 -7.89
N SER A 100 -14.53 13.55 -8.19
CA SER A 100 -14.74 12.15 -7.85
C SER A 100 -13.92 11.74 -6.65
N SER A 101 -14.53 11.03 -5.70
CA SER A 101 -13.78 10.43 -4.60
C SER A 101 -13.01 9.19 -5.05
N MET A 102 -12.00 8.80 -4.26
CA MET A 102 -11.33 7.50 -4.43
C MET A 102 -12.31 6.33 -4.44
N TRP A 103 -13.38 6.40 -3.64
CA TRP A 103 -14.42 5.39 -3.63
C TRP A 103 -15.11 5.26 -4.99
N GLN A 104 -15.55 6.39 -5.56
CA GLN A 104 -16.22 6.42 -6.84
C GLN A 104 -15.31 5.95 -7.98
N MET A 105 -14.02 6.31 -7.93
CA MET A 105 -13.07 5.85 -8.94
C MET A 105 -12.81 4.34 -8.85
N ALA A 106 -12.75 3.78 -7.63
CA ALA A 106 -12.59 2.34 -7.45
C ALA A 106 -13.86 1.57 -7.86
N ASP A 107 -15.04 2.05 -7.47
CA ASP A 107 -16.35 1.44 -7.81
C ASP A 107 -16.59 1.41 -9.33
N LYS A 108 -16.21 2.48 -10.04
CA LYS A 108 -16.25 2.54 -11.51
C LYS A 108 -15.17 1.70 -12.20
N GLY A 109 -14.26 1.07 -11.44
CA GLY A 109 -13.13 0.33 -11.96
C GLY A 109 -12.06 1.19 -12.65
N ILE A 110 -12.05 2.50 -12.41
CA ILE A 110 -11.04 3.43 -12.95
C ILE A 110 -9.75 3.34 -12.10
N LEU A 111 -9.90 3.32 -10.77
CA LEU A 111 -8.81 3.09 -9.82
C LEU A 111 -8.73 1.59 -9.49
N GLN A 112 -7.64 0.93 -9.87
CA GLN A 112 -7.47 -0.51 -9.70
C GLN A 112 -6.22 -0.85 -8.86
N PRO A 113 -6.16 -2.04 -8.24
CA PRO A 113 -4.94 -2.53 -7.59
C PRO A 113 -3.72 -2.46 -8.51
N GLY A 114 -2.60 -1.98 -7.98
CA GLY A 114 -1.36 -1.76 -8.73
C GLY A 114 -1.24 -0.38 -9.38
N MET A 115 -2.32 0.42 -9.42
CA MET A 115 -2.25 1.82 -9.84
C MET A 115 -1.71 2.71 -8.73
N VAL A 116 -1.03 3.79 -9.11
CA VAL A 116 -0.53 4.82 -8.19
C VAL A 116 -1.51 5.98 -8.12
N VAL A 117 -1.70 6.53 -6.93
CA VAL A 117 -2.47 7.74 -6.66
C VAL A 117 -1.47 8.87 -6.36
N GLY A 118 -1.54 9.94 -7.15
CA GLY A 118 -0.89 11.21 -6.84
C GLY A 118 -1.66 11.94 -5.74
N LEU A 119 -0.96 12.36 -4.68
CA LEU A 119 -1.53 12.93 -3.47
C LEU A 119 -0.91 14.30 -3.20
N GLU A 120 -1.71 15.36 -3.29
CA GLU A 120 -1.31 16.70 -2.88
C GLU A 120 -1.09 16.71 -1.37
N PHE A 121 0.05 17.27 -0.95
CA PHE A 121 0.32 17.58 0.45
C PHE A 121 0.73 19.05 0.58
N PRO A 122 -0.21 19.95 0.94
CA PRO A 122 0.09 21.39 1.05
C PRO A 122 1.15 21.71 2.10
N GLY A 123 1.34 20.84 3.10
CA GLY A 123 2.38 20.97 4.12
C GLY A 123 3.78 20.54 3.69
N SER A 124 3.97 20.14 2.43
CA SER A 124 5.27 19.72 1.90
C SER A 124 6.13 20.90 1.46
N ASP A 125 7.44 20.83 1.71
CA ASP A 125 8.45 21.72 1.11
C ASP A 125 8.52 21.62 -0.44
N TYR A 126 7.79 20.67 -1.03
CA TYR A 126 7.74 20.41 -2.47
C TYR A 126 6.37 20.72 -3.09
N ALA A 127 5.48 21.39 -2.35
CA ALA A 127 4.11 21.68 -2.83
C ALA A 127 4.08 22.54 -4.11
N ASP A 128 5.13 23.31 -4.40
CA ASP A 128 5.25 24.18 -5.58
C ASP A 128 5.84 23.48 -6.82
N ARG A 129 6.30 22.22 -6.69
CA ARG A 129 7.03 21.50 -7.76
C ARG A 129 6.16 20.76 -8.75
N GLY A 130 4.86 20.69 -8.50
CA GLY A 130 3.91 19.99 -9.36
C GLY A 130 2.52 19.95 -8.73
N ARG A 131 1.62 19.15 -9.32
CA ARG A 131 0.22 19.05 -8.85
C ARG A 131 0.08 18.29 -7.54
N TYR A 132 1.09 17.52 -7.17
CA TYR A 132 1.12 16.73 -5.96
C TYR A 132 2.57 16.46 -5.55
N SER A 133 2.81 16.28 -4.25
CA SER A 133 4.15 16.10 -3.66
C SER A 133 4.34 14.71 -3.05
N HIS A 134 3.27 13.91 -3.00
CA HIS A 134 3.28 12.57 -2.41
C HIS A 134 2.59 11.55 -3.34
N VAL A 135 2.90 10.27 -3.19
CA VAL A 135 2.26 9.18 -3.96
C VAL A 135 2.00 7.96 -3.09
N GLY A 136 0.95 7.24 -3.43
CA GLY A 136 0.60 5.97 -2.80
C GLY A 136 0.16 4.92 -3.82
N LEU A 137 0.35 3.64 -3.47
CA LEU A 137 -0.02 2.50 -4.30
C LEU A 137 -1.39 1.97 -3.89
N MET A 138 -2.36 1.95 -4.80
CA MET A 138 -3.64 1.27 -4.60
C MET A 138 -3.40 -0.24 -4.48
N ILE A 139 -3.74 -0.83 -3.33
CA ILE A 139 -3.52 -2.26 -3.08
C ILE A 139 -4.79 -3.11 -3.10
N GLY A 140 -5.96 -2.46 -3.09
CA GLY A 140 -7.27 -3.11 -3.18
C GLY A 140 -8.34 -2.43 -2.35
N VAL A 141 -9.51 -3.04 -2.26
CA VAL A 141 -10.66 -2.47 -1.53
C VAL A 141 -10.82 -3.18 -0.19
N GLY A 142 -10.94 -2.40 0.87
CA GLY A 142 -11.26 -2.86 2.22
C GLY A 142 -12.68 -2.48 2.62
N SER A 143 -13.07 -2.81 3.85
CA SER A 143 -14.39 -2.43 4.40
C SER A 143 -14.63 -0.92 4.46
N TYR A 144 -13.55 -0.13 4.46
CA TYR A 144 -13.57 1.33 4.50
C TYR A 144 -13.12 1.98 3.18
N GLY A 145 -13.10 1.20 2.09
CA GLY A 145 -12.85 1.71 0.74
C GLY A 145 -11.49 1.34 0.19
N PRO A 146 -11.04 2.02 -0.88
CA PRO A 146 -9.75 1.75 -1.49
C PRO A 146 -8.62 1.99 -0.48
N LEU A 147 -7.76 0.99 -0.33
CA LEU A 147 -6.61 1.01 0.55
C LEU A 147 -5.37 1.39 -0.25
N VAL A 148 -4.62 2.35 0.27
CA VAL A 148 -3.41 2.85 -0.37
C VAL A 148 -2.21 2.63 0.53
N ALA A 149 -1.21 1.90 0.02
CA ALA A 149 0.07 1.71 0.67
C ALA A 149 1.04 2.83 0.28
N HIS A 150 1.66 3.49 1.26
CA HIS A 150 2.60 4.59 0.99
C HIS A 150 3.66 4.73 2.09
N LYS A 151 4.75 5.43 1.77
CA LYS A 151 5.82 5.77 2.72
C LYS A 151 5.73 7.26 3.04
N PHE A 152 5.22 7.59 4.22
CA PHE A 152 5.06 8.96 4.70
C PHE A 152 6.01 9.20 5.85
N HIS A 153 6.96 10.12 5.67
CA HIS A 153 8.13 10.24 6.56
C HIS A 153 8.82 8.88 6.71
N GLU A 154 9.09 8.48 7.95
CA GLU A 154 9.74 7.21 8.26
C GLU A 154 8.81 5.99 8.19
N GLN A 155 7.49 6.18 8.06
CA GLN A 155 6.51 5.11 8.24
C GLN A 155 5.97 4.58 6.91
N THR A 156 5.92 3.25 6.78
CA THR A 156 5.08 2.61 5.76
C THR A 156 3.68 2.43 6.31
N ARG A 157 2.71 3.03 5.62
CA ARG A 157 1.31 3.08 6.00
C ARG A 157 0.45 2.39 4.96
N VAL A 158 -0.72 1.93 5.41
CA VAL A 158 -1.81 1.49 4.56
C VAL A 158 -3.03 2.20 5.10
N ASP A 159 -3.53 3.17 4.35
CA ASP A 159 -4.57 4.07 4.81
C ASP A 159 -5.76 3.99 3.84
N SER A 160 -6.96 4.10 4.39
CA SER A 160 -8.22 4.34 3.69
C SER A 160 -8.35 5.82 3.28
N PRO A 161 -9.33 6.21 2.44
CA PRO A 161 -9.46 7.60 2.00
C PRO A 161 -9.59 8.60 3.15
N GLY A 162 -10.41 8.30 4.17
CA GLY A 162 -10.56 9.17 5.33
C GLY A 162 -9.28 9.28 6.18
N GLU A 163 -8.45 8.22 6.23
CA GLU A 163 -7.15 8.26 6.91
C GLU A 163 -6.12 9.07 6.10
N ILE A 164 -6.16 9.00 4.77
CA ILE A 164 -5.34 9.82 3.86
C ILE A 164 -5.70 11.30 4.04
N GLU A 165 -6.99 11.64 3.96
CA GLU A 165 -7.50 13.00 4.18
C GLU A 165 -7.14 13.52 5.59
N GLY A 166 -7.21 12.65 6.61
CA GLY A 166 -6.80 12.98 7.97
C GLY A 166 -5.31 13.33 8.14
N LEU A 167 -4.46 12.95 7.17
CA LEU A 167 -3.05 13.37 7.09
C LEU A 167 -2.88 14.69 6.33
N GLY A 168 -3.96 15.30 5.83
CA GLY A 168 -3.92 16.46 4.95
C GLY A 168 -3.50 16.12 3.52
N LEU A 169 -3.65 14.86 3.11
CA LEU A 169 -3.35 14.40 1.75
C LEU A 169 -4.63 14.39 0.91
N ASN A 170 -4.60 14.99 -0.28
CA ASN A 170 -5.74 15.03 -1.19
C ASN A 170 -5.41 14.28 -2.49
N PRO A 171 -6.26 13.35 -2.97
CA PRO A 171 -6.04 12.68 -4.25
C PRO A 171 -6.19 13.64 -5.41
N VAL A 172 -5.24 13.60 -6.33
CA VAL A 172 -5.16 14.50 -7.50
C VAL A 172 -5.28 13.70 -8.80
N GLU A 173 -4.52 12.61 -8.92
CA GLU A 173 -4.56 11.80 -10.13
C GLU A 173 -4.31 10.31 -9.94
N ILE A 174 -4.73 9.53 -10.94
CA ILE A 174 -4.48 8.09 -11.05
C ILE A 174 -3.45 7.88 -12.14
N ILE A 175 -2.39 7.16 -11.78
CA ILE A 175 -1.23 6.88 -12.62
C ILE A 175 -1.09 5.37 -12.76
N ASP A 176 -0.82 4.90 -13.96
CA ASP A 176 -0.54 3.51 -14.24
C ASP A 176 0.81 3.33 -14.95
N SER A 177 1.40 2.14 -14.85
CA SER A 177 2.59 1.79 -15.62
C SER A 177 2.29 1.83 -17.12
N LYS A 178 3.30 2.18 -17.93
CA LYS A 178 3.19 2.16 -19.40
C LYS A 178 3.17 0.73 -19.98
N ASN A 179 3.65 -0.22 -19.19
CA ASN A 179 3.79 -1.64 -19.53
C ASN A 179 2.94 -2.49 -18.59
#